data_AF-A0AAD5IGS1-F1
#
_entry.id   AF-A0AAD5IGS1-F1
#
_cell.length_a   1.000
_cell.length_b   1.000
_cell.length_c   1.000
_cell.angle_alpha   90.00
_cell.angle_beta   90.00
_cell.angle_gamma   90.00
#
_symmetry.space_group_name_H-M   'P 1'
#
loop_
_entity.id
_entity.type
_entity.pdbx_description
1 polymer ?
#
loop_
_entity_poly.entity_id
_entity_poly.type
_entity_poly.pdbx_seq_one_letter_code
_entity_poly.pdbx_strand_id
1 'polypeptide(L)'
;MGAGVSGLDASKNLSASSSPGLGDVPENCISSIFTHLDPPQICKLAMLNRTFHGASTADFVWEIKLPLNYDYLVKKILDENPQNLCKKQIYARLCLANRFDNGTKEAWLDKSSGKLCLAISTKALKITGIDDRRYWNHIPTEESRFHTVAYLQQIWWFEVIGEFEFQFPPGTYCLFFRLQLGKASKRFGRRICNLEQIHGWNIKPVRFQVSTSNGQQSISECYLSQPGNWVHYHAGDFVVENPLTPMKIKFSMMQIDCTHTKGGLCVDSVLIYPSEFRERLKKF
;
A
#
# COMPACT_ATOMS: atom_id res chain seq x y z
N MET A 1 21.87 -71.56 -45.03
CA MET A 1 22.40 -70.65 -46.06
C MET A 1 22.80 -69.35 -45.40
N GLY A 2 24.00 -68.86 -45.68
CA GLY A 2 24.42 -67.48 -45.41
C GLY A 2 25.14 -67.24 -44.09
N ALA A 3 26.42 -66.89 -44.19
CA ALA A 3 27.37 -66.59 -43.12
C ALA A 3 27.76 -65.10 -43.13
N GLY A 4 28.43 -64.64 -42.07
CA GLY A 4 29.14 -63.35 -41.94
C GLY A 4 28.88 -62.70 -40.58
N VAL A 5 29.73 -62.74 -39.54
CA VAL A 5 31.14 -62.27 -39.40
C VAL A 5 31.22 -60.79 -39.84
N SER A 6 31.67 -59.79 -39.09
CA SER A 6 32.14 -59.55 -37.72
C SER A 6 32.22 -58.02 -37.58
N GLY A 7 32.22 -57.50 -36.36
CA GLY A 7 32.49 -56.07 -36.14
C GLY A 7 32.32 -55.67 -34.69
N LEU A 8 33.17 -56.20 -33.82
CA LEU A 8 33.53 -55.51 -32.58
C LEU A 8 34.20 -54.19 -32.99
N ASP A 9 33.58 -53.06 -32.66
CA ASP A 9 34.36 -51.87 -32.33
C ASP A 9 33.90 -51.38 -30.96
N ALA A 10 34.73 -51.74 -29.98
CA ALA A 10 34.73 -51.15 -28.67
C ALA A 10 35.12 -49.67 -28.77
N SER A 11 34.76 -48.93 -27.72
CA SER A 11 35.28 -47.60 -27.39
C SER A 11 34.79 -46.44 -28.25
N LYS A 12 33.67 -45.87 -27.80
CA LYS A 12 33.68 -44.45 -27.43
C LYS A 12 32.70 -44.21 -26.30
N ASN A 13 33.17 -44.48 -25.08
CA ASN A 13 32.82 -43.68 -23.91
C ASN A 13 33.21 -42.22 -24.22
N LEU A 14 32.38 -41.52 -24.99
CA LEU A 14 32.30 -40.07 -24.86
C LEU A 14 31.38 -39.87 -23.66
N SER A 15 32.00 -39.79 -22.49
CA SER A 15 31.51 -38.91 -21.44
C SER A 15 31.33 -37.53 -22.10
N ALA A 16 30.15 -37.27 -22.66
CA ALA A 16 29.69 -35.92 -22.83
C ALA A 16 29.67 -35.38 -21.41
N SER A 17 30.71 -34.64 -21.02
CA SER A 17 30.63 -33.81 -19.84
C SER A 17 29.41 -32.95 -20.08
N SER A 18 28.31 -33.27 -19.39
CA SER A 18 27.16 -32.40 -19.35
C SER A 18 27.71 -31.06 -18.88
N SER A 19 27.78 -30.08 -19.77
CA SER A 19 28.20 -28.73 -19.42
C SER A 19 27.38 -28.35 -18.18
N PRO A 20 28.02 -27.89 -17.09
CA PRO A 20 27.31 -27.63 -15.85
C PRO A 20 26.16 -26.67 -16.14
N GLY A 21 24.95 -27.13 -15.84
CA GLY A 21 23.72 -26.38 -16.04
C GLY A 21 23.46 -25.46 -14.86
N LEU A 22 22.50 -24.56 -15.03
CA LEU A 22 22.04 -23.69 -13.93
C LEU A 22 21.51 -24.50 -12.73
N GLY A 23 21.07 -25.75 -12.96
CA GLY A 23 20.61 -26.66 -11.93
C GLY A 23 21.73 -27.23 -11.05
N ASP A 24 22.98 -27.17 -11.49
CA ASP A 24 24.13 -27.73 -10.76
C ASP A 24 24.77 -26.72 -9.78
N VAL A 25 24.27 -25.48 -9.77
CA VAL A 25 24.72 -24.43 -8.85
C VAL A 25 24.18 -24.72 -7.44
N PRO A 26 25.04 -24.72 -6.40
CA PRO A 26 24.60 -24.92 -5.02
C PRO A 26 23.55 -23.88 -4.57
N GLU A 27 22.56 -24.33 -3.80
CA GLU A 27 21.45 -23.47 -3.35
C GLU A 27 21.91 -22.27 -2.51
N ASN A 28 22.99 -22.43 -1.72
CA ASN A 28 23.57 -21.33 -0.95
C ASN A 28 24.15 -20.23 -1.85
N CYS A 29 24.75 -20.58 -2.98
CA CYS A 29 25.24 -19.60 -3.96
C CYS A 29 24.07 -18.83 -4.58
N ILE A 30 23.01 -19.53 -4.98
CA ILE A 30 21.80 -18.90 -5.55
C ILE A 30 21.11 -18.00 -4.51
N SER A 31 21.00 -18.48 -3.27
CA SER A 31 20.37 -17.72 -2.19
C SER A 31 21.13 -16.44 -1.88
N SER A 32 22.46 -16.46 -1.90
CA SER A 32 23.31 -15.27 -1.81
C SER A 32 23.11 -14.30 -2.98
N ILE A 33 22.74 -14.76 -4.16
CA ILE A 33 22.36 -13.87 -5.28
C ILE A 33 20.98 -13.26 -5.00
N PHE A 34 20.03 -14.07 -4.52
CA PHE A 34 18.67 -13.61 -4.23
C PHE A 34 18.62 -12.50 -3.17
N THR A 35 19.59 -12.42 -2.27
CA THR A 35 19.64 -11.31 -1.29
C THR A 35 19.77 -9.94 -1.97
N HIS A 36 20.31 -9.88 -3.19
CA HIS A 36 20.49 -8.64 -3.95
C HIS A 36 19.35 -8.37 -4.95
N LEU A 37 18.38 -9.27 -5.10
CA LEU A 37 17.27 -9.12 -6.03
C LEU A 37 16.01 -8.57 -5.34
N ASP A 38 15.10 -7.99 -6.12
CA ASP A 38 13.79 -7.65 -5.61
C ASP A 38 12.88 -8.90 -5.51
N PRO A 39 11.90 -8.94 -4.60
CA PRO A 39 11.05 -10.12 -4.41
C PRO A 39 10.35 -10.62 -5.68
N PRO A 40 9.86 -9.75 -6.61
CA PRO A 40 9.33 -10.20 -7.89
C PRO A 40 10.36 -10.91 -8.78
N GLN A 41 11.62 -10.47 -8.83
CA GLN A 41 12.69 -11.19 -9.54
C GLN A 41 12.96 -12.55 -8.89
N ILE A 42 13.02 -12.63 -7.56
CA ILE A 42 13.22 -13.90 -6.85
C ILE A 42 12.12 -14.89 -7.23
N CYS A 43 10.84 -14.46 -7.20
CA CYS A 43 9.71 -15.30 -7.59
C CYS A 43 9.78 -15.75 -9.06
N LYS A 44 10.26 -14.91 -9.98
CA LYS A 44 10.46 -15.29 -11.39
C LYS A 44 11.55 -16.34 -11.55
N LEU A 45 12.68 -16.14 -10.87
CA LEU A 45 13.82 -17.05 -10.94
C LEU A 45 13.53 -18.40 -10.24
N ALA A 46 12.74 -18.38 -9.17
CA ALA A 46 12.28 -19.58 -8.47
C ALA A 46 11.48 -20.54 -9.37
N MET A 47 10.90 -20.06 -10.48
CA MET A 47 10.16 -20.89 -11.43
C MET A 47 11.05 -21.60 -12.46
N LEU A 48 12.35 -21.28 -12.53
CA LEU A 48 13.23 -21.81 -13.57
C LEU A 48 13.57 -23.29 -13.38
N ASN A 49 13.89 -23.70 -12.15
CA ASN A 49 14.22 -25.08 -11.81
C ASN A 49 14.07 -25.34 -10.30
N ARG A 50 14.30 -26.60 -9.88
CA ARG A 50 14.16 -27.02 -8.48
C ARG A 50 15.19 -26.38 -7.53
N THR A 51 16.44 -26.18 -7.96
CA THR A 51 17.47 -25.59 -7.09
C THR A 51 17.22 -24.10 -6.85
N PHE A 52 16.78 -23.37 -7.86
CA PHE A 52 16.32 -21.98 -7.73
C PHE A 52 15.06 -21.89 -6.86
N HIS A 53 14.12 -22.82 -7.02
CA HIS A 53 12.96 -22.90 -6.14
C HIS A 53 13.38 -23.11 -4.68
N GLY A 54 14.23 -24.10 -4.41
CA GLY A 54 14.77 -24.40 -3.07
C GLY A 54 15.48 -23.21 -2.45
N ALA A 55 16.42 -22.61 -3.17
CA ALA A 55 17.11 -21.39 -2.77
C ALA A 55 16.15 -20.23 -2.43
N SER A 56 15.03 -20.11 -3.16
CA SER A 56 14.05 -19.04 -2.93
C SER A 56 13.27 -19.21 -1.62
N THR A 57 13.36 -20.36 -0.95
CA THR A 57 12.64 -20.63 0.30
C THR A 57 13.46 -20.32 1.54
N ALA A 58 14.76 -20.03 1.40
CA ALA A 58 15.63 -19.75 2.53
C ALA A 58 15.20 -18.48 3.29
N ASP A 59 15.05 -18.59 4.62
CA ASP A 59 14.49 -17.51 5.44
C ASP A 59 15.34 -16.24 5.42
N PHE A 60 16.66 -16.37 5.44
CA PHE A 60 17.57 -15.21 5.43
C PHE A 60 17.42 -14.33 4.17
N VAL A 61 16.98 -14.91 3.04
CA VAL A 61 16.72 -14.17 1.79
C VAL A 61 15.53 -13.22 1.99
N TRP A 62 14.52 -13.63 2.75
CA TRP A 62 13.31 -12.86 2.97
C TRP A 62 13.38 -11.99 4.22
N GLU A 63 14.16 -12.39 5.22
CA GLU A 63 14.38 -11.61 6.44
C GLU A 63 14.93 -10.21 6.13
N ILE A 64 15.91 -10.11 5.21
CA ILE A 64 16.46 -8.82 4.79
C ILE A 64 15.48 -7.97 3.95
N LYS A 65 14.40 -8.57 3.43
CA LYS A 65 13.35 -7.88 2.65
C LYS A 65 12.20 -7.43 3.54
N LEU A 66 12.08 -8.01 4.73
CA LEU A 66 11.06 -7.64 5.70
C LEU A 66 11.46 -6.34 6.43
N PRO A 67 10.49 -5.49 6.78
CA PRO A 67 10.74 -4.37 7.67
C PRO A 67 11.28 -4.83 9.03
N LEU A 68 12.17 -4.05 9.66
CA LEU A 68 12.77 -4.40 10.96
C LEU A 68 11.73 -4.68 12.07
N ASN A 69 10.55 -4.08 11.98
CA ASN A 69 9.43 -4.24 12.91
C ASN A 69 8.40 -5.30 12.45
N TYR A 70 8.77 -6.24 11.55
CA TYR A 70 7.82 -7.22 11.01
C TYR A 70 7.11 -8.04 12.10
N ASP A 71 7.77 -8.32 13.23
CA ASP A 71 7.15 -9.02 14.36
C ASP A 71 5.92 -8.27 14.91
N TYR A 72 6.01 -6.94 15.01
CA TYR A 72 4.88 -6.10 15.38
C TYR A 72 3.81 -6.12 14.28
N LEU A 73 4.22 -6.01 13.00
CA LEU A 73 3.29 -6.02 11.87
C LEU A 73 2.48 -7.31 11.84
N VAL A 74 3.11 -8.46 12.01
CA VAL A 74 2.43 -9.77 12.03
C VAL A 74 1.41 -9.84 13.17
N LYS A 75 1.82 -9.47 14.39
CA LYS A 75 0.90 -9.49 15.55
C LYS A 75 -0.25 -8.49 15.40
N LYS A 76 0.03 -7.27 14.93
CA LYS A 76 -0.96 -6.18 14.87
C LYS A 76 -1.91 -6.30 13.69
N ILE A 77 -1.41 -6.74 12.53
CA ILE A 77 -2.14 -6.73 11.26
C ILE A 77 -2.71 -8.12 10.92
N LEU A 78 -1.94 -9.19 11.17
CA LEU A 78 -2.36 -10.55 10.85
C LEU A 78 -2.98 -11.28 12.05
N ASP A 79 -2.78 -10.77 13.28
CA ASP A 79 -3.20 -11.44 14.52
C ASP A 79 -2.59 -12.84 14.69
N GLU A 80 -1.34 -12.98 14.24
CA GLU A 80 -0.60 -14.25 14.27
C GLU A 80 0.73 -14.13 15.05
N ASN A 81 1.32 -15.28 15.39
CA ASN A 81 2.66 -15.32 15.97
C ASN A 81 3.71 -15.45 14.85
N PRO A 82 4.67 -14.51 14.71
CA PRO A 82 5.69 -14.56 13.66
C PRO A 82 6.58 -15.81 13.72
N GLN A 83 6.71 -16.47 14.87
CA GLN A 83 7.50 -17.70 15.01
C GLN A 83 6.87 -18.93 14.35
N ASN A 84 5.57 -18.86 14.02
CA ASN A 84 4.84 -19.98 13.41
C ASN A 84 4.91 -19.96 11.87
N LEU A 85 5.55 -18.95 11.27
CA LEU A 85 5.56 -18.71 9.84
C LEU A 85 7.01 -18.55 9.34
N CYS A 86 7.31 -19.10 8.17
CA CYS A 86 8.59 -18.79 7.53
C CYS A 86 8.59 -17.34 6.99
N LYS A 87 9.76 -16.75 6.83
CA LYS A 87 9.91 -15.33 6.46
C LYS A 87 9.31 -15.04 5.08
N LYS A 88 9.39 -16.00 4.15
CA LYS A 88 8.72 -15.94 2.84
C LYS A 88 7.20 -15.82 2.97
N GLN A 89 6.59 -16.62 3.85
CA GLN A 89 5.14 -16.58 4.09
C GLN A 89 4.72 -15.27 4.74
N ILE A 90 5.49 -14.78 5.72
CA ILE A 90 5.25 -13.47 6.35
C ILE A 90 5.25 -12.38 5.29
N TYR A 91 6.28 -12.33 4.45
CA TYR A 91 6.38 -11.32 3.38
C TYR A 91 5.19 -11.41 2.42
N ALA A 92 4.87 -12.61 1.94
CA ALA A 92 3.76 -12.83 1.01
C ALA A 92 2.41 -12.38 1.59
N ARG A 93 2.13 -12.69 2.86
CA ARG A 93 0.89 -12.28 3.54
C ARG A 93 0.85 -10.78 3.81
N LEU A 94 1.94 -10.18 4.26
CA LEU A 94 2.01 -8.74 4.48
C LEU A 94 1.91 -7.93 3.16
N CYS A 95 2.24 -8.51 2.01
CA CYS A 95 1.97 -7.88 0.71
C CYS A 95 0.49 -7.89 0.27
N LEU A 96 -0.37 -8.68 0.92
CA LEU A 96 -1.81 -8.63 0.70
C LEU A 96 -2.42 -7.42 1.42
N ALA A 97 -3.62 -7.03 1.00
CA ALA A 97 -4.39 -6.01 1.69
C ALA A 97 -4.95 -6.59 2.99
N ASN A 98 -4.34 -6.21 4.13
CA ASN A 98 -4.71 -6.75 5.43
C ASN A 98 -5.48 -5.72 6.23
N ARG A 99 -6.74 -6.02 6.52
CA ARG A 99 -7.61 -5.14 7.33
C ARG A 99 -7.40 -5.41 8.81
N PHE A 100 -7.32 -4.33 9.58
CA PHE A 100 -7.20 -4.38 11.03
C PHE A 100 -8.05 -3.26 11.66
N ASP A 101 -8.11 -3.23 12.98
CA ASP A 101 -8.86 -2.22 13.75
C ASP A 101 -10.33 -2.13 13.30
N ASN A 102 -11.03 -3.25 13.48
CA ASN A 102 -12.43 -3.45 13.08
C ASN A 102 -12.70 -3.18 11.58
N GLY A 103 -11.68 -3.37 10.74
CA GLY A 103 -11.77 -3.17 9.30
C GLY A 103 -11.78 -1.72 8.85
N THR A 104 -11.49 -0.77 9.75
CA THR A 104 -11.41 0.66 9.43
C THR A 104 -10.05 1.08 8.91
N LYS A 105 -9.05 0.21 9.03
CA LYS A 105 -7.67 0.44 8.57
C LYS A 105 -7.20 -0.76 7.78
N GLU A 106 -6.32 -0.50 6.83
CA GLU A 106 -5.76 -1.52 5.94
C GLU A 106 -4.26 -1.27 5.76
N ALA A 107 -3.46 -2.32 5.83
CA ALA A 107 -2.02 -2.29 5.71
C ALA A 107 -1.51 -3.29 4.69
N TRP A 108 -0.46 -2.93 3.96
CA TRP A 108 0.25 -3.85 3.07
C TRP A 108 1.68 -3.39 2.81
N LEU A 109 2.55 -4.30 2.40
CA LEU A 109 3.88 -3.99 1.89
C LEU A 109 3.83 -3.85 0.36
N ASP A 110 4.53 -2.85 -0.19
CA ASP A 110 4.79 -2.82 -1.63
C ASP A 110 5.63 -4.04 -2.02
N LYS A 111 5.15 -4.79 -3.02
CA LYS A 111 5.70 -6.08 -3.42
C LYS A 111 7.15 -6.03 -3.88
N SER A 112 7.62 -4.88 -4.38
CA SER A 112 8.97 -4.72 -4.90
C SER A 112 9.90 -4.19 -3.81
N SER A 113 9.47 -3.20 -3.03
CA SER A 113 10.35 -2.54 -2.06
C SER A 113 10.25 -3.11 -0.64
N GLY A 114 9.21 -3.87 -0.31
CA GLY A 114 8.92 -4.31 1.06
C GLY A 114 8.51 -3.18 2.00
N LYS A 115 8.25 -1.97 1.49
CA LYS A 115 7.90 -0.81 2.33
C LYS A 115 6.42 -0.78 2.69
N LEU A 116 6.15 -0.39 3.94
CA LEU A 116 4.80 -0.34 4.50
C LEU A 116 3.97 0.78 3.89
N CYS A 117 2.75 0.45 3.48
CA CYS A 117 1.71 1.35 3.04
C CYS A 117 0.46 1.14 3.91
N LEU A 118 -0.24 2.23 4.23
CA LEU A 118 -1.45 2.20 5.05
C LEU A 118 -2.58 3.00 4.43
N ALA A 119 -3.82 2.57 4.70
CA ALA A 119 -5.03 3.29 4.41
C ALA A 119 -5.93 3.35 5.65
N ILE A 120 -6.56 4.50 5.89
CA ILE A 120 -7.47 4.77 7.01
C ILE A 120 -8.81 5.23 6.42
N SER A 121 -9.87 4.47 6.69
CA SER A 121 -11.24 4.79 6.25
C SER A 121 -11.76 6.07 6.88
N THR A 122 -12.66 6.78 6.20
CA THR A 122 -13.46 7.85 6.83
C THR A 122 -14.17 7.43 8.10
N LYS A 123 -14.52 6.15 8.27
CA LYS A 123 -15.15 5.63 9.49
C LYS A 123 -14.25 5.69 10.73
N ALA A 124 -12.93 5.78 10.54
CA ALA A 124 -11.97 5.98 11.62
C ALA A 124 -11.63 7.47 11.85
N LEU A 125 -12.23 8.39 11.10
CA LEU A 125 -11.97 9.82 11.18
C LEU A 125 -13.09 10.52 11.95
N LYS A 126 -12.73 11.57 12.68
CA LYS A 126 -13.68 12.48 13.29
C LYS A 126 -14.01 13.59 12.29
N ILE A 127 -15.25 13.66 11.85
CA ILE A 127 -15.70 14.62 10.82
C ILE A 127 -16.80 15.49 11.42
N THR A 128 -16.69 16.81 11.26
CA THR A 128 -17.70 17.76 11.75
C THR A 128 -19.08 17.47 11.15
N GLY A 129 -20.05 17.18 12.02
CA GLY A 129 -21.45 16.97 11.65
C GLY A 129 -21.73 15.65 10.91
N ILE A 130 -20.82 14.67 10.93
CA ILE A 130 -20.94 13.41 10.17
C ILE A 130 -22.19 12.60 10.49
N ASP A 131 -22.70 12.71 11.72
CA ASP A 131 -23.90 12.01 12.17
C ASP A 131 -25.20 12.66 11.66
N ASP A 132 -25.12 13.90 11.17
CA ASP A 132 -26.26 14.62 10.63
C ASP A 132 -26.42 14.35 9.12
N ARG A 133 -27.46 13.60 8.79
CA ARG A 133 -27.82 13.22 7.42
C ARG A 133 -28.16 14.41 6.52
N ARG A 134 -28.40 15.60 7.08
CA ARG A 134 -28.58 16.84 6.30
C ARG A 134 -27.26 17.33 5.71
N TYR A 135 -26.15 17.04 6.35
CA TYR A 135 -24.82 17.45 5.92
C TYR A 135 -24.09 16.30 5.21
N TRP A 136 -24.12 15.09 5.76
CA TRP A 136 -23.33 13.97 5.27
C TRP A 136 -24.15 12.74 4.95
N ASN A 137 -23.75 12.01 3.91
CA ASN A 137 -24.25 10.67 3.60
C ASN A 137 -23.10 9.69 3.45
N HIS A 138 -23.30 8.45 3.89
CA HIS A 138 -22.40 7.37 3.51
C HIS A 138 -22.87 6.75 2.19
N ILE A 139 -21.98 6.72 1.20
CA ILE A 139 -22.27 6.14 -0.12
C ILE A 139 -21.48 4.85 -0.28
N PRO A 140 -22.14 3.69 -0.47
CA PRO A 140 -21.48 2.46 -0.86
C PRO A 140 -20.84 2.59 -2.25
N THR A 141 -19.59 2.19 -2.41
CA THR A 141 -18.89 2.26 -3.70
C THR A 141 -17.76 1.25 -3.78
N GLU A 142 -17.62 0.59 -4.93
CA GLU A 142 -16.49 -0.30 -5.22
C GLU A 142 -15.19 0.47 -5.55
N GLU A 143 -15.27 1.80 -5.74
CA GLU A 143 -14.09 2.65 -5.99
C GLU A 143 -13.28 2.95 -4.72
N SER A 144 -13.78 2.50 -3.56
CA SER A 144 -13.15 2.62 -2.25
C SER A 144 -12.63 1.28 -1.77
N ARG A 145 -11.43 1.27 -1.16
CA ARG A 145 -10.88 0.07 -0.49
C ARG A 145 -11.76 -0.39 0.67
N PHE A 146 -12.55 0.51 1.25
CA PHE A 146 -13.45 0.26 2.38
C PHE A 146 -14.92 0.09 1.97
N HIS A 147 -15.19 0.06 0.65
CA HIS A 147 -16.52 -0.10 0.06
C HIS A 147 -17.52 1.01 0.40
N THR A 148 -17.06 2.12 0.97
CA THR A 148 -17.90 3.23 1.44
C THR A 148 -17.10 4.52 1.50
N VAL A 149 -17.75 5.63 1.16
CA VAL A 149 -17.18 6.98 1.24
C VAL A 149 -18.15 7.90 1.98
N ALA A 150 -17.64 8.98 2.58
CA ALA A 150 -18.46 10.04 3.16
C ALA A 150 -18.69 11.14 2.12
N TYR A 151 -19.95 11.46 1.84
CA TYR A 151 -20.36 12.47 0.88
C TYR A 151 -20.98 13.67 1.57
N LEU A 152 -20.41 14.84 1.31
CA LEU A 152 -20.87 16.11 1.82
C LEU A 152 -21.94 16.70 0.89
N GLN A 153 -23.17 16.81 1.38
CA GLN A 153 -24.25 17.50 0.69
C GLN A 153 -24.01 19.01 0.69
N GLN A 154 -23.93 19.60 1.88
CA GLN A 154 -23.72 21.03 2.06
C GLN A 154 -23.25 21.33 3.49
N ILE A 155 -22.29 22.24 3.67
CA ILE A 155 -21.88 22.77 4.97
C ILE A 155 -21.24 24.15 4.82
N TRP A 156 -21.22 24.94 5.90
CA TRP A 156 -20.54 26.24 5.93
C TRP A 156 -19.05 26.09 6.18
N TRP A 157 -18.67 25.35 7.21
CA TRP A 157 -17.28 25.04 7.54
C TRP A 157 -17.18 23.57 7.88
N PHE A 158 -16.03 22.95 7.63
CA PHE A 158 -15.82 21.57 8.02
C PHE A 158 -14.38 21.31 8.45
N GLU A 159 -14.24 20.26 9.24
CA GLU A 159 -12.98 19.74 9.70
C GLU A 159 -13.06 18.22 9.69
N VAL A 160 -12.05 17.58 9.11
CA VAL A 160 -11.81 16.14 9.16
C VAL A 160 -10.53 15.94 9.94
N ILE A 161 -10.60 15.23 11.07
CA ILE A 161 -9.46 14.96 11.95
C ILE A 161 -9.24 13.45 12.01
N GLY A 162 -7.99 13.04 11.89
CA GLY A 162 -7.56 11.70 12.23
C GLY A 162 -6.43 11.71 13.24
N GLU A 163 -6.44 10.71 14.10
CA GLU A 163 -5.38 10.43 15.06
C GLU A 163 -5.05 8.95 14.92
N PHE A 164 -3.76 8.65 14.76
CA PHE A 164 -3.31 7.30 14.50
C PHE A 164 -1.98 7.05 15.20
N GLU A 165 -1.91 5.97 15.97
CA GLU A 165 -0.72 5.53 16.67
C GLU A 165 -0.31 4.16 16.15
N PHE A 166 0.92 4.07 15.64
CA PHE A 166 1.41 2.86 14.99
C PHE A 166 2.93 2.80 15.04
N GLN A 167 3.49 1.60 15.14
CA GLN A 167 4.93 1.38 15.09
C GLN A 167 5.34 1.25 13.62
N PHE A 168 5.82 2.35 13.03
CA PHE A 168 6.25 2.40 11.63
C PHE A 168 7.69 1.88 11.46
N PRO A 169 8.01 1.20 10.34
CA PRO A 169 9.40 1.02 9.93
C PRO A 169 10.09 2.38 9.70
N PRO A 170 11.42 2.47 9.82
CA PRO A 170 12.13 3.73 9.66
C PRO A 170 12.04 4.21 8.20
N GLY A 171 11.97 5.52 8.03
CA GLY A 171 11.91 6.15 6.72
C GLY A 171 11.03 7.40 6.69
N THR A 172 10.95 8.01 5.51
CA THR A 172 10.13 9.18 5.27
C THR A 172 8.81 8.77 4.64
N TYR A 173 7.71 9.25 5.21
CA TYR A 173 6.36 8.97 4.76
C TYR A 173 5.64 10.26 4.35
N CYS A 174 4.76 10.12 3.37
CA CYS A 174 3.83 11.15 2.91
C CYS A 174 2.42 10.74 3.30
N LEU A 175 1.63 11.71 3.77
CA LEU A 175 0.21 11.54 4.04
C LEU A 175 -0.63 12.21 2.95
N PHE A 176 -1.65 11.50 2.47
CA PHE A 176 -2.57 11.99 1.44
C PHE A 176 -4.02 11.79 1.85
N PHE A 177 -4.88 12.75 1.51
CA PHE A 177 -6.33 12.56 1.52
C PHE A 177 -6.78 12.16 0.12
N ARG A 178 -7.48 11.03 0.01
CA ARG A 178 -8.12 10.61 -1.24
C ARG A 178 -9.53 11.19 -1.31
N LEU A 179 -9.71 12.17 -2.18
CA LEU A 179 -10.93 12.95 -2.29
C LEU A 179 -11.45 12.96 -3.73
N GLN A 180 -12.74 13.21 -3.90
CA GLN A 180 -13.35 13.45 -5.22
C GLN A 180 -14.39 14.56 -5.09
N LEU A 181 -14.39 15.49 -6.04
CA LEU A 181 -15.49 16.44 -6.21
C LEU A 181 -16.56 15.83 -7.14
N GLY A 182 -17.79 15.76 -6.65
CA GLY A 182 -18.94 15.15 -7.30
C GLY A 182 -19.31 13.79 -6.70
N LYS A 183 -20.49 13.31 -7.09
CA LYS A 183 -21.05 12.04 -6.61
C LYS A 183 -20.91 10.96 -7.69
N ALA A 184 -19.99 10.02 -7.48
CA ALA A 184 -19.83 8.87 -8.36
C ALA A 184 -21.05 7.93 -8.27
N SER A 185 -21.46 7.39 -9.41
CA SER A 185 -22.53 6.40 -9.56
C SER A 185 -22.28 5.50 -10.76
N LYS A 186 -22.92 4.33 -10.79
CA LYS A 186 -22.91 3.45 -11.96
C LYS A 186 -24.28 3.52 -12.65
N ARG A 187 -24.30 3.70 -13.96
CA ARG A 187 -25.51 3.60 -14.79
C ARG A 187 -25.20 2.72 -15.99
N PHE A 188 -25.96 1.64 -16.17
CA PHE A 188 -25.74 0.64 -17.23
C PHE A 188 -24.29 0.12 -17.28
N GLY A 189 -23.69 -0.14 -16.10
CA GLY A 189 -22.30 -0.61 -15.99
C GLY A 189 -21.22 0.44 -16.26
N ARG A 190 -21.59 1.65 -16.68
CA ARG A 190 -20.65 2.76 -16.90
C ARG A 190 -20.56 3.66 -15.67
N ARG A 191 -19.34 4.11 -15.37
CA ARG A 191 -19.08 5.10 -14.32
C ARG A 191 -19.58 6.48 -14.77
N ILE A 192 -20.39 7.13 -13.94
CA ILE A 192 -20.87 8.50 -14.14
C ILE A 192 -20.63 9.28 -12.85
N CYS A 193 -20.27 10.56 -12.94
CA CYS A 193 -20.18 11.44 -11.78
C CYS A 193 -21.19 12.59 -11.91
N ASN A 194 -22.07 12.76 -10.93
CA ASN A 194 -22.93 13.94 -10.85
C ASN A 194 -22.12 15.12 -10.26
N LEU A 195 -22.05 16.21 -11.01
CA LEU A 195 -21.29 17.42 -10.67
C LEU A 195 -22.19 18.58 -10.18
N GLU A 196 -23.51 18.45 -10.24
CA GLU A 196 -24.47 19.55 -9.97
C GLU A 196 -24.38 20.09 -8.54
N GLN A 197 -23.99 19.25 -7.58
CA GLN A 197 -23.92 19.64 -6.17
C GLN A 197 -22.58 20.25 -5.76
N ILE A 198 -21.61 20.36 -6.68
CA ILE A 198 -20.28 20.92 -6.40
C ILE A 198 -20.36 22.44 -6.34
N HIS A 199 -20.01 23.02 -5.19
CA HIS A 199 -19.95 24.46 -5.02
C HIS A 199 -19.02 24.86 -3.85
N GLY A 200 -18.53 26.10 -3.84
CA GLY A 200 -17.79 26.71 -2.73
C GLY A 200 -16.30 26.38 -2.61
N TRP A 201 -15.85 25.23 -3.15
CA TRP A 201 -14.46 24.76 -3.01
C TRP A 201 -13.39 25.61 -3.69
N ASN A 202 -13.78 26.48 -4.62
CA ASN A 202 -12.88 27.37 -5.36
C ASN A 202 -12.69 28.75 -4.71
N ILE A 203 -13.39 29.06 -3.62
CA ILE A 203 -13.37 30.40 -3.00
C ILE A 203 -12.18 30.57 -2.05
N LYS A 204 -11.85 29.54 -1.27
CA LYS A 204 -10.66 29.50 -0.41
C LYS A 204 -9.99 28.12 -0.50
N PRO A 205 -8.67 28.05 -0.30
CA PRO A 205 -7.97 26.77 -0.28
C PRO A 205 -8.37 25.96 0.95
N VAL A 206 -8.32 24.64 0.79
CA VAL A 206 -8.41 23.69 1.90
C VAL A 206 -7.03 23.59 2.54
N ARG A 207 -6.99 23.69 3.87
CA ARG A 207 -5.77 23.55 4.67
C ARG A 207 -5.66 22.13 5.19
N PHE A 208 -4.48 21.55 4.99
CA PHE A 208 -4.09 20.27 5.53
C PHE A 208 -2.99 20.46 6.56
N GLN A 209 -3.05 19.71 7.65
CA GLN A 209 -2.04 19.74 8.70
C GLN A 209 -1.67 18.33 9.11
N VAL A 210 -0.39 18.11 9.39
CA VAL A 210 0.13 16.87 9.95
C VAL A 210 1.04 17.24 11.12
N SER A 211 0.91 16.54 12.23
CA SER A 211 1.75 16.68 13.41
C SER A 211 2.05 15.32 14.02
N THR A 212 3.23 15.17 14.59
CA THR A 212 3.70 13.91 15.17
C THR A 212 4.08 14.07 16.64
N SER A 213 4.15 12.96 17.39
CA SER A 213 4.58 12.95 18.79
C SER A 213 6.03 13.41 19.01
N ASN A 214 6.89 13.33 18.00
CA ASN A 214 8.26 13.84 18.07
C ASN A 214 8.40 15.32 17.64
N GLY A 215 7.29 16.04 17.52
CA GLY A 215 7.29 17.49 17.29
C GLY A 215 7.41 17.93 15.84
N GLN A 216 7.41 17.02 14.86
CA GLN A 216 7.36 17.40 13.45
C GLN A 216 5.97 17.96 13.14
N GLN A 217 5.95 19.01 12.30
CA GLN A 217 4.72 19.62 11.82
C GLN A 217 4.86 19.97 10.35
N SER A 218 3.80 19.73 9.59
CA SER A 218 3.69 20.09 8.18
C SER A 218 2.32 20.70 7.93
N ILE A 219 2.29 21.78 7.15
CA ILE A 219 1.07 22.46 6.74
C ILE A 219 1.12 22.63 5.24
N SER A 220 0.03 22.30 4.56
CA SER A 220 -0.13 22.54 3.13
C SER A 220 -1.51 23.10 2.84
N GLU A 221 -1.62 23.90 1.79
CA GLU A 221 -2.89 24.49 1.35
C GLU A 221 -3.03 24.32 -0.15
N CYS A 222 -4.21 23.88 -0.59
CA CYS A 222 -4.50 23.80 -2.02
C CYS A 222 -5.99 23.91 -2.30
N TYR A 223 -6.33 24.27 -3.53
CA TYR A 223 -7.71 24.22 -4.00
C TYR A 223 -8.07 22.80 -4.42
N LEU A 224 -9.27 22.36 -4.03
CA LEU A 224 -9.81 21.10 -4.56
C LEU A 224 -10.18 21.33 -6.02
N SER A 225 -9.42 20.72 -6.92
CA SER A 225 -9.56 20.80 -8.38
C SER A 225 -9.90 19.42 -8.97
N GLN A 226 -10.28 19.38 -10.25
CA GLN A 226 -10.60 18.15 -11.00
C GLN A 226 -11.91 17.47 -10.57
N PRO A 227 -13.07 18.05 -10.92
CA PRO A 227 -14.35 17.40 -10.71
C PRO A 227 -14.44 16.06 -11.44
N GLY A 228 -15.08 15.07 -10.82
CA GLY A 228 -15.32 13.76 -11.44
C GLY A 228 -14.26 12.70 -11.17
N ASN A 229 -13.05 13.06 -10.77
CA ASN A 229 -11.95 12.13 -10.57
C ASN A 229 -11.54 12.01 -9.09
N TRP A 230 -10.98 10.87 -8.72
CA TRP A 230 -10.33 10.68 -7.43
C TRP A 230 -8.95 11.28 -7.48
N VAL A 231 -8.61 12.12 -6.50
CA VAL A 231 -7.33 12.81 -6.41
C VAL A 231 -6.72 12.56 -5.04
N HIS A 232 -5.42 12.32 -5.01
CA HIS A 232 -4.63 12.19 -3.78
C HIS A 232 -4.02 13.56 -3.40
N TYR A 233 -4.69 14.27 -2.51
CA TYR A 233 -4.21 15.56 -2.02
C TYR A 233 -3.15 15.35 -0.95
N HIS A 234 -1.95 15.85 -1.20
CA HIS A 234 -0.83 15.77 -0.26
C HIS A 234 -1.10 16.66 0.95
N ALA A 235 -1.01 16.10 2.15
CA ALA A 235 -1.24 16.81 3.40
C ALA A 235 0.06 17.26 4.07
N GLY A 236 1.08 16.39 4.03
CA GLY A 236 2.36 16.63 4.68
C GLY A 236 3.25 15.40 4.70
N ASP A 237 4.50 15.62 5.09
CA ASP A 237 5.54 14.61 5.21
C ASP A 237 5.99 14.47 6.66
N PHE A 238 6.40 13.27 7.06
CA PHE A 238 7.01 13.02 8.37
C PHE A 238 8.07 11.92 8.28
N VAL A 239 9.04 11.97 9.19
CA VAL A 239 10.17 11.04 9.27
C VAL A 239 10.03 10.16 10.51
N VAL A 240 10.24 8.87 10.32
CA VAL A 240 10.31 7.86 11.39
C VAL A 240 11.76 7.42 11.53
N GLU A 241 12.38 7.70 12.67
CA GLU A 241 13.78 7.32 12.94
C GLU A 241 13.86 5.98 13.68
N ASN A 242 13.07 5.82 14.75
CA ASN A 242 13.12 4.65 15.61
C ASN A 242 11.99 3.66 15.27
N PRO A 243 12.30 2.43 14.81
CA PRO A 243 11.30 1.43 14.44
C PRO A 243 10.58 0.79 15.63
N LEU A 244 11.07 0.97 16.86
CA LEU A 244 10.57 0.27 18.05
C LEU A 244 9.60 1.11 18.88
N THR A 245 9.55 2.41 18.65
CA THR A 245 8.65 3.32 19.37
C THR A 245 7.41 3.59 18.53
N PRO A 246 6.19 3.38 19.08
CA PRO A 246 4.96 3.81 18.42
C PRO A 246 5.02 5.31 18.10
N MET A 247 4.71 5.67 16.86
CA MET A 247 4.57 7.05 16.44
C MET A 247 3.09 7.42 16.41
N LYS A 248 2.77 8.48 17.13
CA LYS A 248 1.44 9.07 17.14
C LYS A 248 1.40 10.22 16.15
N ILE A 249 0.50 10.14 15.19
CA ILE A 249 0.32 11.10 14.11
C ILE A 249 -1.09 11.67 14.23
N LYS A 250 -1.20 13.00 14.23
CA LYS A 250 -2.46 13.71 14.10
C LYS A 250 -2.45 14.45 12.78
N PHE A 251 -3.54 14.31 12.04
CA PHE A 251 -3.69 14.98 10.75
C PHE A 251 -5.08 15.55 10.62
N SER A 252 -5.18 16.66 9.89
CA SER A 252 -6.46 17.31 9.64
C SER A 252 -6.55 17.85 8.21
N MET A 253 -7.79 17.95 7.75
CA MET A 253 -8.20 18.66 6.54
C MET A 253 -9.35 19.58 6.91
N MET A 254 -9.19 20.88 6.69
CA MET A 254 -10.17 21.86 7.14
C MET A 254 -10.33 23.04 6.19
N GLN A 255 -11.52 23.61 6.23
CA GLN A 255 -11.81 24.92 5.66
C GLN A 255 -12.79 25.65 6.58
N ILE A 256 -12.25 26.49 7.45
CA ILE A 256 -13.00 27.28 8.42
C ILE A 256 -13.37 28.62 7.78
N ASP A 257 -14.40 28.59 6.93
CA ASP A 257 -14.93 29.80 6.31
C ASP A 257 -16.45 29.76 6.18
N CYS A 258 -17.15 30.57 6.98
CA CYS A 258 -18.61 30.63 7.01
C CYS A 258 -19.19 31.67 6.03
N THR A 259 -18.41 32.24 5.10
CA THR A 259 -18.92 33.23 4.14
C THR A 259 -19.75 32.62 3.00
N HIS A 260 -19.58 31.33 2.74
CA HIS A 260 -20.26 30.61 1.67
C HIS A 260 -20.42 29.13 2.01
N THR A 261 -21.48 28.51 1.49
CA THR A 261 -21.70 27.06 1.60
C THR A 261 -20.80 26.30 0.64
N LYS A 262 -20.49 25.06 0.99
CA LYS A 262 -19.68 24.13 0.21
C LYS A 262 -20.38 22.79 0.17
N GLY A 263 -20.31 22.10 -0.96
CA GLY A 263 -21.00 20.82 -1.16
C GLY A 263 -20.40 19.99 -2.27
N GLY A 264 -20.83 18.74 -2.38
CA GLY A 264 -20.38 17.83 -3.43
C GLY A 264 -18.98 17.26 -3.23
N LEU A 265 -18.50 17.10 -1.99
CA LEU A 265 -17.21 16.47 -1.70
C LEU A 265 -17.39 15.02 -1.24
N CYS A 266 -16.73 14.08 -1.92
CA CYS A 266 -16.52 12.73 -1.42
C CYS A 266 -15.16 12.64 -0.70
N VAL A 267 -15.18 12.13 0.53
CA VAL A 267 -13.99 11.74 1.30
C VAL A 267 -13.96 10.23 1.37
N ASP A 268 -12.88 9.60 0.91
CA ASP A 268 -12.74 8.13 0.90
C ASP A 268 -11.86 7.63 2.03
N SER A 269 -10.59 8.05 2.02
CA SER A 269 -9.60 7.54 2.95
C SER A 269 -8.41 8.47 3.06
N VAL A 270 -7.65 8.28 4.13
CA VAL A 270 -6.31 8.84 4.28
C VAL A 270 -5.30 7.74 4.00
N LEU A 271 -4.32 8.05 3.16
CA LEU A 271 -3.27 7.14 2.75
C LEU A 271 -1.93 7.59 3.32
N ILE A 272 -1.14 6.64 3.81
CA ILE A 272 0.23 6.88 4.26
C ILE A 272 1.14 5.98 3.42
N TYR A 273 2.06 6.61 2.69
CA TYR A 273 2.99 5.92 1.81
C TYR A 273 4.42 6.37 2.06
N PRO A 274 5.42 5.53 1.77
CA PRO A 274 6.80 5.97 1.66
C PRO A 274 6.94 7.12 0.66
N SER A 275 7.76 8.12 0.96
CA SER A 275 7.85 9.35 0.16
C SER A 275 8.30 9.12 -1.29
N GLU A 276 9.09 8.08 -1.53
CA GLU A 276 9.51 7.65 -2.88
C GLU A 276 8.34 7.26 -3.78
N PHE A 277 7.17 6.94 -3.22
CA PHE A 277 5.98 6.59 -3.98
C PHE A 277 5.12 7.79 -4.37
N ARG A 278 5.49 8.99 -3.93
CA ARG A 278 4.76 10.24 -4.22
C ARG A 278 4.48 10.42 -5.72
N GLU A 279 5.46 10.17 -6.57
CA GLU A 279 5.29 10.31 -8.03
C GLU A 279 4.42 9.22 -8.65
N ARG A 280 4.31 8.05 -8.02
CA ARG A 280 3.39 6.99 -8.48
C ARG A 280 1.94 7.39 -8.21
N LEU A 281 1.68 8.10 -7.12
CA LEU A 281 0.33 8.54 -6.72
C LEU A 281 -0.20 9.74 -7.51
N LYS A 282 0.69 10.53 -8.13
CA LYS A 282 0.32 11.63 -9.05
C LYS A 282 -0.12 11.14 -10.44
N LYS A 283 0.14 9.88 -10.78
CA LYS A 283 -0.15 9.30 -12.09
C LYS A 283 -1.54 8.65 -12.19
N PHE A 284 -2.34 8.69 -11.13
CA PHE A 284 -3.69 8.13 -11.06
C PHE A 284 -4.72 9.21 -10.77
#